data_AF-A0A1Y3AYP2-F1
#
_entry.id   AF-A0A1Y3AYP2-F1
#
_cell.length_a   1.000
_cell.length_b   1.000
_cell.length_c   1.000
_cell.angle_alpha   90.00
_cell.angle_beta   90.00
_cell.angle_gamma   90.00
#
_symmetry.space_group_name_H-M   'P 1'
#
loop_
_entity.id
_entity.type
_entity.pdbx_description
1 polymer ?
#
loop_
_entity_poly.entity_id
_entity_poly.type
_entity_poly.pdbx_seq_one_letter_code
_entity_poly.pdbx_strand_id
1 'polypeptide(L)'
;MEVIPFLVLAVGVDNIFLLVRHTERSPNEHSRQENLSYQEQLEQRMENLMYHVAPSILLAAVAESSCFFLGALIPMPAVRIFAINAGIALLIAFIFQMLIFVPILTWDIRRHEDNRWEILYYKQGKKSRQGSNNGSQSSHSGDDHNNGHDKNDSLLYSIFSKIFAPFLMKNQIRLAVMLIFLAWLSVSISVIHKIDVGLEQKYSMPSDSYVLKFFDAQINKLKVGPPVYFVIKSDTGFNYSANQNLICSQSGCSSYSIVNMLAQAANKSDISYLVSGAAN
;
A
#
# COMPACT_ATOMS: atom_id res chain seq x y z
N MET A 1 12.57 1.95 -7.65
CA MET A 1 12.80 0.53 -7.29
C MET A 1 12.98 0.33 -5.79
N GLU A 2 13.31 1.36 -5.01
CA GLU A 2 13.52 1.27 -3.56
C GLU A 2 12.24 0.99 -2.74
N VAL A 3 11.06 1.34 -3.26
CA VAL A 3 9.79 1.23 -2.52
C VAL A 3 9.18 -0.18 -2.53
N ILE A 4 9.53 -1.02 -3.52
CA ILE A 4 8.92 -2.34 -3.69
C ILE A 4 9.25 -3.28 -2.51
N PRO A 5 10.52 -3.41 -2.06
CA PRO A 5 10.84 -4.24 -0.90
C PRO A 5 10.13 -3.78 0.36
N PHE A 6 10.01 -2.47 0.58
CA PHE A 6 9.31 -1.91 1.74
C PHE A 6 7.82 -2.27 1.72
N LEU A 7 7.17 -2.14 0.56
CA LEU A 7 5.76 -2.46 0.38
C LEU A 7 5.48 -3.94 0.63
N VAL A 8 6.25 -4.83 0.00
CA VAL A 8 6.09 -6.28 0.15
C VAL A 8 6.38 -6.72 1.59
N LEU A 9 7.36 -6.11 2.25
CA LEU A 9 7.66 -6.39 3.66
C LEU A 9 6.52 -5.93 4.58
N ALA A 10 5.98 -4.73 4.38
CA ALA A 10 4.89 -4.22 5.21
C ALA A 10 3.65 -5.12 5.15
N VAL A 11 3.24 -5.52 3.95
CA VAL A 11 2.11 -6.44 3.74
C VAL A 11 2.43 -7.85 4.26
N GLY A 12 3.60 -8.39 3.93
CA GLY A 12 3.99 -9.75 4.31
C GLY A 12 4.09 -9.91 5.84
N VAL A 13 4.61 -8.91 6.54
CA VAL A 13 4.72 -8.91 8.00
C VAL A 13 3.35 -8.87 8.66
N ASP A 14 2.38 -8.11 8.13
CA ASP A 14 1.02 -8.06 8.67
C ASP A 14 0.33 -9.44 8.58
N ASN A 15 0.40 -10.07 7.40
CA ASN A 15 -0.18 -11.39 7.20
C ASN A 15 0.50 -12.47 8.07
N ILE A 16 1.83 -12.39 8.26
CA ILE A 16 2.58 -13.28 9.14
C ILE A 16 2.18 -13.07 10.61
N PHE A 17 2.10 -11.81 11.05
CA PHE A 17 1.76 -11.48 12.42
C PHE A 17 0.33 -11.90 12.78
N LEU A 18 -0.62 -11.72 11.86
CA LEU A 18 -1.98 -12.21 12.02
C LEU A 18 -1.99 -13.72 12.25
N LEU A 19 -1.23 -14.48 11.44
CA LEU A 19 -1.15 -15.92 11.50
C LEU A 19 -0.57 -16.40 12.85
N VAL A 20 0.58 -15.86 13.25
CA VAL A 20 1.23 -16.18 14.55
C VAL A 20 0.33 -15.84 15.73
N ARG A 21 -0.30 -14.66 15.72
CA ARG A 21 -1.16 -14.25 16.84
C ARG A 21 -2.40 -15.13 16.97
N HIS A 22 -2.94 -15.62 15.86
CA HIS A 22 -4.07 -16.54 15.89
C HIS A 22 -3.67 -17.93 16.42
N THR A 23 -2.47 -18.41 16.08
CA THR A 23 -1.96 -19.69 16.62
C THR A 23 -1.67 -19.60 18.11
N GLU A 24 -1.14 -18.47 18.59
CA GLU A 24 -0.93 -18.21 20.02
C GLU A 24 -2.24 -18.07 20.79
N ARG A 25 -3.23 -17.40 20.21
CA ARG A 25 -4.50 -17.10 20.88
C ARG A 25 -5.43 -18.30 20.95
N SER A 26 -5.39 -19.22 19.99
CA SER A 26 -6.17 -20.46 20.02
C SER A 26 -5.50 -21.45 20.99
N PRO A 27 -5.97 -21.57 22.25
CA PRO A 27 -5.42 -22.50 23.19
C PRO A 27 -5.85 -23.92 22.80
N ASN A 28 -5.16 -24.92 23.34
CA ASN A 28 -5.47 -26.33 23.10
C ASN A 28 -6.86 -26.72 23.66
N GLU A 29 -7.93 -26.36 22.96
CA GLU A 29 -9.29 -26.75 23.34
C GLU A 29 -9.55 -28.23 22.99
N HIS A 30 -8.79 -28.77 22.03
CA HIS A 30 -8.87 -30.17 21.58
C HIS A 30 -7.93 -31.15 22.33
N SER A 31 -7.28 -30.76 23.43
CA SER A 31 -6.42 -31.65 24.25
C SER A 31 -7.14 -32.80 24.97
N ARG A 32 -8.38 -33.13 24.60
CA ARG A 32 -9.21 -34.15 25.27
C ARG A 32 -9.55 -35.35 24.38
N GLN A 33 -8.72 -35.65 23.39
CA GLN A 33 -8.79 -36.90 22.64
C GLN A 33 -7.56 -37.76 23.00
N GLU A 34 -7.64 -38.52 24.08
CA GLU A 34 -6.52 -39.30 24.66
C GLU A 34 -5.99 -40.44 23.77
N ASN A 35 -6.59 -40.68 22.59
CA ASN A 35 -6.28 -41.83 21.73
C ASN A 35 -5.54 -41.50 20.42
N LEU A 36 -5.21 -40.23 20.14
CA LEU A 36 -4.55 -39.82 18.88
C LEU A 36 -3.04 -39.60 19.07
N SER A 37 -2.26 -39.94 18.05
CA SER A 37 -0.82 -39.65 18.02
C SER A 37 -0.58 -38.14 18.15
N TYR A 38 0.49 -37.73 18.84
CA TYR A 38 0.84 -36.33 19.02
C TYR A 38 0.92 -35.54 17.69
N GLN A 39 1.37 -36.21 16.63
CA GLN A 39 1.44 -35.61 15.31
C GLN A 39 0.05 -35.36 14.69
N GLU A 40 -0.90 -36.28 14.88
CA GLU A 40 -2.28 -36.13 14.41
C GLU A 40 -3.00 -34.99 15.15
N GLN A 41 -2.71 -34.82 16.44
CA GLN A 41 -3.26 -33.69 17.24
C GLN A 41 -2.75 -32.33 16.73
N LEU A 42 -1.47 -32.26 16.37
CA LEU A 42 -0.86 -31.03 15.84
C LEU A 42 -1.38 -30.71 14.42
N GLU A 43 -1.55 -31.73 13.58
CA GLU A 43 -2.12 -31.58 12.23
C GLU A 43 -3.57 -31.09 12.29
N GLN A 44 -4.42 -31.69 13.11
CA GLN A 44 -5.82 -31.25 13.31
C GLN A 44 -5.90 -29.82 13.85
N ARG A 45 -4.99 -29.44 14.76
CA ARG A 45 -4.91 -28.06 15.27
C ARG A 45 -4.57 -27.09 14.15
N MET A 46 -3.55 -27.38 13.34
CA MET A 46 -3.17 -26.51 12.22
C MET A 46 -4.25 -26.44 11.15
N GLU A 47 -4.92 -27.54 10.87
CA GLU A 47 -6.04 -27.58 9.93
C GLU A 47 -7.17 -26.64 10.37
N ASN A 48 -7.60 -26.74 11.63
CA ASN A 48 -8.67 -25.87 12.15
C ASN A 48 -8.24 -24.38 12.19
N LEU A 49 -6.99 -24.11 12.53
CA LEU A 49 -6.44 -22.74 12.51
C LEU A 49 -6.43 -22.17 11.08
N MET A 50 -5.94 -22.95 10.12
CA MET A 50 -5.85 -22.53 8.73
C MET A 50 -7.23 -22.35 8.11
N TYR A 51 -8.20 -23.20 8.46
CA TYR A 51 -9.58 -23.09 8.02
C TYR A 51 -10.20 -21.72 8.35
N HIS A 52 -9.89 -21.16 9.52
CA HIS A 52 -10.42 -19.87 9.95
C HIS A 52 -9.61 -18.68 9.44
N VAL A 53 -8.28 -18.80 9.33
CA VAL A 53 -7.39 -17.67 9.02
C VAL A 53 -7.08 -17.53 7.52
N ALA A 54 -6.87 -18.64 6.82
CA ALA A 54 -6.45 -18.62 5.41
C ALA A 54 -7.41 -17.86 4.47
N PRO A 55 -8.74 -17.94 4.63
CA PRO A 55 -9.67 -17.20 3.76
C PRO A 55 -9.45 -15.69 3.82
N SER A 56 -9.13 -15.16 5.01
CA SER A 56 -8.90 -13.72 5.20
C SER A 56 -7.60 -13.27 4.54
N ILE A 57 -6.51 -14.03 4.71
CA ILE A 57 -5.21 -13.75 4.08
C ILE A 57 -5.31 -13.85 2.55
N LEU A 58 -6.02 -14.87 2.04
CA LEU A 58 -6.25 -15.04 0.61
C LEU A 58 -7.04 -13.87 0.03
N LEU A 59 -8.12 -13.46 0.70
CA LEU A 59 -8.94 -12.33 0.26
C LEU A 59 -8.12 -11.04 0.19
N ALA A 60 -7.30 -10.77 1.22
CA ALA A 60 -6.42 -9.61 1.24
C ALA A 60 -5.40 -9.65 0.08
N ALA A 61 -4.69 -10.77 -0.09
CA ALA A 61 -3.68 -10.91 -1.15
C ALA A 61 -4.27 -10.74 -2.57
N VAL A 62 -5.46 -11.31 -2.82
CA VAL A 62 -6.16 -11.17 -4.10
C VAL A 62 -6.64 -9.72 -4.32
N ALA A 63 -7.20 -9.08 -3.29
CA ALA A 63 -7.65 -7.69 -3.37
C ALA A 63 -6.48 -6.73 -3.63
N GLU A 64 -5.36 -6.89 -2.92
CA GLU A 64 -4.17 -6.06 -3.12
C GLU A 64 -3.54 -6.28 -4.48
N SER A 65 -3.35 -7.55 -4.89
CA SER A 65 -2.77 -7.87 -6.19
C SER A 65 -3.63 -7.32 -7.34
N SER A 66 -4.96 -7.51 -7.27
CA SER A 66 -5.88 -6.96 -8.27
C SER A 66 -5.87 -5.43 -8.31
N CYS A 67 -5.77 -4.75 -7.16
CA CYS A 67 -5.62 -3.30 -7.10
C CYS A 67 -4.34 -2.83 -7.79
N PHE A 68 -3.20 -3.49 -7.57
CA PHE A 68 -1.96 -3.16 -8.28
C PHE A 68 -2.04 -3.44 -9.78
N PHE A 69 -2.68 -4.54 -10.20
CA PHE A 69 -2.89 -4.78 -11.63
C PHE A 69 -3.81 -3.75 -12.28
N LEU A 70 -4.83 -3.25 -11.58
CA LEU A 70 -5.64 -2.12 -12.07
C LEU A 70 -4.80 -0.84 -12.19
N GLY A 71 -3.87 -0.60 -11.26
CA GLY A 71 -2.89 0.50 -11.34
C GLY A 71 -1.99 0.43 -12.58
N ALA A 72 -1.79 -0.76 -13.17
CA ALA A 72 -1.01 -0.92 -14.40
C ALA A 72 -1.72 -0.41 -15.67
N LEU A 73 -2.99 -0.05 -15.60
CA LEU A 73 -3.74 0.56 -16.70
C LEU A 73 -3.36 2.03 -16.93
N ILE A 74 -2.66 2.66 -15.97
CA ILE A 74 -2.23 4.05 -16.06
C ILE A 74 -1.19 4.20 -17.18
N PRO A 75 -1.32 5.18 -18.10
CA PRO A 75 -0.42 5.34 -19.26
C PRO A 75 1.01 5.77 -18.88
N MET A 76 1.24 6.21 -17.64
CA MET A 76 2.57 6.58 -17.15
C MET A 76 3.47 5.33 -16.98
N PRO A 77 4.56 5.19 -17.76
CA PRO A 77 5.35 3.95 -17.80
C PRO A 77 6.01 3.60 -16.46
N ALA A 78 6.45 4.61 -15.70
CA ALA A 78 7.06 4.41 -14.39
C ALA A 78 6.09 3.77 -13.40
N VAL A 79 4.84 4.27 -13.34
CA VAL A 79 3.79 3.73 -12.47
C VAL A 79 3.36 2.35 -12.94
N ARG A 80 3.24 2.15 -14.25
CA ARG A 80 2.84 0.87 -14.84
C ARG A 80 3.82 -0.26 -14.51
N ILE A 81 5.12 -0.03 -14.67
CA ILE A 81 6.17 -1.03 -14.35
C ILE A 81 6.18 -1.29 -12.83
N PHE A 82 6.06 -0.25 -12.02
CA PHE A 82 5.96 -0.39 -10.57
C PHE A 82 4.76 -1.26 -10.16
N ALA A 83 3.58 -0.99 -10.72
CA ALA A 83 2.34 -1.67 -10.41
C ALA A 83 2.36 -3.16 -10.79
N ILE A 84 2.87 -3.50 -11.98
CA ILE A 84 3.02 -4.90 -12.42
C ILE A 84 3.99 -5.66 -11.50
N ASN A 85 5.15 -5.06 -11.19
CA ASN A 85 6.15 -5.68 -10.33
C ASN A 85 5.63 -5.87 -8.90
N ALA A 86 4.93 -4.88 -8.34
CA ALA A 86 4.32 -4.98 -7.02
C ALA A 86 3.23 -6.06 -6.97
N GLY A 87 2.33 -6.08 -7.96
CA GLY A 87 1.25 -7.08 -8.04
C GLY A 87 1.76 -8.52 -8.12
N ILE A 88 2.82 -8.77 -8.91
CA ILE A 88 3.47 -10.09 -8.99
C ILE A 88 4.20 -10.42 -7.69
N ALA A 89 4.94 -9.46 -7.11
CA ALA A 89 5.68 -9.70 -5.87
C ALA A 89 4.75 -10.07 -4.71
N LEU A 90 3.59 -9.43 -4.58
CA LEU A 90 2.59 -9.77 -3.56
C LEU A 90 1.97 -11.16 -3.77
N LEU A 91 1.72 -11.58 -5.02
CA LEU A 91 1.26 -12.95 -5.29
C LEU A 91 2.32 -13.99 -4.93
N ILE A 92 3.58 -13.76 -5.29
CA ILE A 92 4.69 -14.66 -4.93
C ILE A 92 4.85 -14.69 -3.40
N ALA A 93 4.75 -13.53 -2.74
CA ALA A 93 4.81 -13.44 -1.28
C ALA A 93 3.69 -14.25 -0.62
N PHE A 94 2.47 -14.20 -1.14
CA PHE A 94 1.36 -15.02 -0.66
C PHE A 94 1.62 -16.52 -0.85
N ILE A 95 2.12 -16.94 -2.02
CA ILE A 95 2.47 -18.34 -2.28
C ILE A 95 3.56 -18.81 -1.31
N PHE A 96 4.61 -18.02 -1.12
CA PHE A 96 5.68 -18.35 -0.18
C PHE A 96 5.21 -18.35 1.28
N GLN A 97 4.28 -17.47 1.64
CA GLN A 97 3.69 -17.47 2.96
C GLN A 97 2.91 -18.78 3.21
N MET A 98 2.09 -19.23 2.26
CA MET A 98 1.31 -20.46 2.43
C MET A 98 2.15 -21.74 2.31
N LEU A 99 3.17 -21.76 1.44
CA LEU A 99 3.97 -22.97 1.19
C LEU A 99 5.20 -23.12 2.07
N ILE A 100 5.84 -22.02 2.47
CA ILE A 100 7.12 -22.04 3.19
C ILE A 100 6.88 -21.64 4.65
N PHE A 101 6.21 -20.52 4.89
CA PHE A 101 6.06 -20.01 6.25
C PHE A 101 5.14 -20.88 7.13
N VAL A 102 4.01 -21.35 6.60
CA VAL A 102 3.08 -22.20 7.35
C VAL A 102 3.74 -23.51 7.84
N PRO A 103 4.44 -24.31 7.01
CA PRO A 103 5.14 -25.50 7.51
C PRO A 103 6.25 -25.18 8.51
N ILE A 104 6.98 -24.07 8.31
CA ILE A 104 8.00 -23.62 9.27
C ILE A 104 7.37 -23.30 10.61
N LEU A 105 6.22 -22.62 10.63
CA LEU A 105 5.49 -22.32 11.86
C LEU A 105 5.00 -23.60 12.56
N THR A 106 4.45 -24.55 11.80
CA THR A 106 4.04 -25.86 12.34
C THR A 106 5.22 -26.58 13.00
N TRP A 107 6.40 -26.51 12.37
CA TRP A 107 7.62 -27.08 12.92
C TRP A 107 8.11 -26.34 14.16
N ASP A 108 8.00 -25.01 14.19
CA ASP A 108 8.36 -24.21 15.35
C ASP A 108 7.44 -24.46 16.56
N ILE A 109 6.14 -24.64 16.32
CA ILE A 109 5.17 -24.98 17.37
C ILE A 109 5.47 -26.37 17.96
N ARG A 110 5.78 -27.36 17.12
CA ARG A 110 6.24 -28.69 17.57
C ARG A 110 7.48 -28.58 18.45
N ARG A 111 8.45 -27.74 18.06
CA ARG A 111 9.67 -27.50 18.84
C ARG A 111 9.37 -26.82 20.18
N HIS A 112 8.48 -25.84 20.20
CA HIS A 112 8.09 -25.11 21.40
C HIS A 112 7.44 -26.05 22.43
N GLU A 113 6.57 -26.96 22.00
CA GLU A 113 5.94 -27.97 22.86
C GLU A 113 6.94 -29.00 23.41
N ASP A 114 7.98 -29.35 22.65
CA ASP A 114 9.11 -30.19 23.10
C ASP A 114 9.99 -29.51 24.17
N ASN A 115 9.69 -28.26 24.56
CA ASN A 115 10.44 -27.44 25.52
C ASN A 115 11.93 -27.29 25.16
N ARG A 116 12.27 -27.17 23.86
CA ARG A 116 13.65 -26.96 23.41
C ARG A 116 13.93 -25.47 23.20
N TRP A 117 15.11 -25.01 23.61
CA TRP A 117 15.49 -23.59 23.55
C TRP A 117 15.59 -23.11 22.09
N GLU A 118 15.09 -21.92 21.76
CA GLU A 118 14.96 -21.34 20.40
C GLU A 118 16.28 -21.23 19.60
N ILE A 119 17.40 -20.97 20.26
CA ILE A 119 18.69 -20.75 19.60
C ILE A 119 19.64 -21.96 19.78
N LEU A 120 19.44 -22.76 20.84
CA LEU A 120 20.27 -23.91 21.18
C LEU A 120 19.43 -25.19 21.11
N TYR A 121 19.33 -25.74 19.91
CA TYR A 121 18.54 -26.94 19.60
C TYR A 121 18.85 -28.15 20.51
N TYR A 122 20.06 -28.19 21.08
CA TYR A 122 20.58 -29.32 21.86
C TYR A 122 20.22 -29.29 23.36
N LYS A 123 19.70 -28.18 23.91
CA LYS A 123 19.32 -28.12 25.33
C LYS A 123 17.80 -28.18 25.45
N GLN A 124 17.33 -29.09 26.30
CA GLN A 124 15.92 -29.17 26.70
C GLN A 124 15.73 -28.36 27.98
N GLY A 125 14.72 -27.48 27.97
CA GLY A 125 14.28 -26.72 29.12
C GLY A 125 13.70 -27.65 30.18
N LYS A 126 13.89 -27.29 31.46
CA LYS A 126 13.24 -28.00 32.57
C LYS A 126 11.73 -27.76 32.45
N LYS A 127 10.94 -28.84 32.43
CA LYS A 127 9.48 -28.76 32.62
C LYS A 127 9.21 -28.08 33.97
N SER A 128 8.63 -26.88 33.96
CA SER A 128 8.03 -26.33 35.18
C SER A 128 6.81 -27.20 35.52
N ARG A 129 6.99 -28.04 36.55
CA ARG A 129 5.98 -28.94 37.07
C ARG A 129 4.99 -28.09 37.87
N GLN A 130 3.94 -27.58 37.23
CA GLN A 130 2.88 -26.86 37.93
C GLN A 130 1.98 -27.88 38.64
N GLY A 131 2.19 -28.03 39.95
CA GLY A 131 1.20 -28.47 40.95
C GLY A 131 0.58 -29.85 40.79
N SER A 132 1.28 -30.89 41.27
CA SER A 132 0.62 -32.08 41.81
C SER A 132 0.15 -31.74 43.23
N ASN A 133 -1.16 -31.71 43.46
CA ASN A 133 -1.72 -31.92 44.79
C ASN A 133 -2.76 -33.05 44.69
N ASN A 134 -2.43 -34.15 45.37
CA ASN A 134 -3.32 -35.29 45.57
C ASN A 134 -4.46 -34.93 46.52
N GLY A 135 -5.64 -35.49 46.28
CA GLY A 135 -6.51 -35.99 47.36
C GLY A 135 -7.95 -35.48 47.39
N SER A 136 -8.87 -36.46 47.29
CA SER A 136 -10.24 -36.54 47.87
C SER A 136 -11.42 -35.88 47.14
N GLN A 137 -12.23 -36.77 46.53
CA GLN A 137 -13.70 -36.85 46.48
C GLN A 137 -14.52 -35.69 47.08
N SER A 138 -15.46 -35.15 46.28
CA SER A 138 -16.91 -35.26 46.57
C SER A 138 -17.76 -34.59 45.48
N SER A 139 -18.85 -35.25 45.14
CA SER A 139 -19.91 -34.90 44.21
C SER A 139 -20.71 -33.66 44.66
N HIS A 140 -20.92 -32.68 43.77
CA HIS A 140 -22.17 -31.92 43.75
C HIS A 140 -22.42 -31.23 42.40
N SER A 141 -23.64 -31.43 41.90
CA SER A 141 -24.25 -30.75 40.77
C SER A 141 -24.47 -29.26 41.06
N GLY A 142 -24.31 -28.41 40.04
CA GLY A 142 -24.68 -27.01 40.09
C GLY A 142 -24.13 -26.25 38.89
N ASP A 143 -25.03 -25.76 38.05
CA ASP A 143 -24.78 -24.77 37.01
C ASP A 143 -23.92 -23.60 37.55
N ASP A 144 -22.88 -23.23 36.81
CA ASP A 144 -22.53 -21.83 36.60
C ASP A 144 -21.50 -21.70 35.47
N HIS A 145 -21.96 -21.17 34.34
CA HIS A 145 -21.12 -20.62 33.29
C HIS A 145 -20.35 -19.43 33.86
N ASN A 146 -19.11 -19.63 34.29
CA ASN A 146 -18.16 -18.54 34.48
C ASN A 146 -16.83 -18.86 33.80
N ASN A 147 -16.58 -18.11 32.73
CA ASN A 147 -15.40 -18.12 31.89
C ASN A 147 -14.12 -17.90 32.71
N GLY A 148 -13.42 -18.97 33.03
CA GLY A 148 -12.03 -18.93 33.49
C GLY A 148 -11.07 -18.82 32.31
N HIS A 149 -10.90 -17.60 31.77
CA HIS A 149 -9.95 -17.32 30.69
C HIS A 149 -8.67 -16.68 31.25
N ASP A 150 -7.99 -17.36 32.17
CA ASP A 150 -6.71 -16.90 32.73
C ASP A 150 -5.53 -17.64 32.07
N LYS A 151 -5.10 -17.14 30.91
CA LYS A 151 -3.77 -17.45 30.34
C LYS A 151 -3.19 -16.14 29.79
N ASN A 152 -2.29 -15.52 30.56
CA ASN A 152 -1.35 -14.46 30.19
C ASN A 152 -1.70 -13.70 28.89
N ASP A 153 -2.83 -13.00 28.88
CA ASP A 153 -3.15 -12.11 27.77
C ASP A 153 -2.04 -11.07 27.67
N SER A 154 -1.39 -10.98 26.51
CA SER A 154 -0.36 -9.98 26.23
C SER A 154 -0.84 -8.61 26.72
N LEU A 155 0.02 -7.82 27.38
CA LEU A 155 -0.33 -6.53 28.00
C LEU A 155 -1.18 -5.63 27.08
N LEU A 156 -0.89 -5.65 25.77
CA LEU A 156 -1.67 -4.97 24.73
C LEU A 156 -3.13 -5.39 24.66
N TYR A 157 -3.43 -6.69 24.70
CA TYR A 157 -4.81 -7.17 24.67
C TYR A 157 -5.56 -6.76 25.95
N SER A 158 -4.91 -6.85 27.11
CA SER A 158 -5.52 -6.43 28.38
C SER A 158 -5.85 -4.93 28.38
N ILE A 159 -4.93 -4.08 27.91
CA ILE A 159 -5.15 -2.63 27.78
C ILE A 159 -6.27 -2.35 26.77
N PHE A 160 -6.26 -3.03 25.62
CA PHE A 160 -7.28 -2.84 24.59
C PHE A 160 -8.67 -3.24 25.09
N SER A 161 -8.79 -4.41 25.70
CA SER A 161 -10.07 -4.95 26.17
C SER A 161 -10.60 -4.23 27.42
N LYS A 162 -9.74 -3.87 28.38
CA LYS A 162 -10.18 -3.26 29.66
C LYS A 162 -10.35 -1.74 29.60
N ILE A 163 -9.56 -1.04 28.78
CA ILE A 163 -9.55 0.43 28.76
C ILE A 163 -10.13 0.95 27.44
N PHE A 164 -9.57 0.56 26.29
CA PHE A 164 -9.94 1.16 25.00
C PHE A 164 -11.34 0.75 24.52
N ALA A 165 -11.63 -0.56 24.50
CA ALA A 165 -12.91 -1.08 24.00
C ALA A 165 -14.14 -0.54 24.77
N PRO A 166 -14.19 -0.59 26.12
CA PRO A 166 -15.34 -0.07 26.86
C PRO A 166 -15.43 1.46 26.80
N PHE A 167 -14.31 2.17 26.64
CA PHE A 167 -14.33 3.62 26.43
C PHE A 167 -14.93 3.97 25.07
N LEU A 168 -14.45 3.37 23.99
CA LEU A 168 -14.91 3.66 22.63
C LEU A 168 -16.37 3.24 22.38
N MET A 169 -16.83 2.16 23.02
CA MET A 169 -18.18 1.63 22.82
C MET A 169 -19.29 2.41 23.51
N LYS A 170 -18.98 3.35 24.41
CA LYS A 170 -19.99 4.22 25.04
C LYS A 170 -20.75 5.03 23.98
N ASN A 171 -22.07 5.10 24.09
CA ASN A 171 -22.93 5.77 23.09
C ASN A 171 -22.54 7.23 22.83
N GLN A 172 -22.15 7.99 23.86
CA GLN A 172 -21.71 9.38 23.70
C GLN A 172 -20.40 9.50 22.91
N ILE A 173 -19.43 8.63 23.20
CA ILE A 173 -18.11 8.64 22.52
C ILE A 173 -18.27 8.15 21.08
N ARG A 174 -19.10 7.13 20.83
CA ARG A 174 -19.41 6.66 19.47
C ARG A 174 -19.98 7.78 18.60
N LEU A 175 -20.94 8.54 19.11
CA LEU A 175 -21.51 9.69 18.38
C LEU A 175 -20.45 10.77 18.12
N ALA A 176 -19.65 11.11 19.13
CA ALA A 176 -18.57 12.09 18.99
C ALA A 176 -17.53 11.67 17.93
N VAL A 177 -17.10 10.41 17.94
CA VAL A 177 -16.14 9.88 16.97
C VAL A 177 -16.71 9.94 15.55
N MET A 178 -17.97 9.54 15.34
CA MET A 178 -18.60 9.65 14.02
C MET A 178 -18.68 11.10 13.53
N LEU A 179 -19.03 12.06 14.39
CA LEU A 179 -19.06 13.48 14.04
C LEU A 179 -17.67 14.02 13.67
N ILE A 180 -16.63 13.61 14.40
CA ILE A 180 -15.24 14.02 14.13
C ILE A 180 -14.77 13.48 12.78
N PHE A 181 -14.98 12.19 12.48
CA PHE A 181 -14.61 11.62 11.18
C PHE A 181 -15.38 12.24 10.01
N LEU A 182 -16.67 12.54 10.20
CA LEU A 182 -17.48 13.18 9.18
C LEU A 182 -17.04 14.63 8.93
N ALA A 183 -16.72 15.38 9.99
CA ALA A 183 -16.15 16.72 9.89
C ALA A 183 -14.79 16.68 9.18
N TRP A 184 -13.91 15.73 9.55
CA TRP A 184 -12.60 15.57 8.91
C TRP A 184 -12.72 15.24 7.42
N LEU A 185 -13.65 14.35 7.06
CA LEU A 185 -13.92 14.01 5.66
C LEU A 185 -14.47 15.22 4.89
N SER A 186 -15.37 16.01 5.49
CA SER A 186 -15.89 17.24 4.87
C SER A 186 -14.79 18.27 4.60
N VAL A 187 -13.88 18.47 5.56
CA VAL A 187 -12.71 19.34 5.39
C VAL A 187 -11.80 18.83 4.28
N SER A 188 -11.53 17.52 4.24
CA SER A 188 -10.70 16.90 3.21
C SER A 188 -11.26 17.10 1.80
N ILE A 189 -12.58 16.95 1.63
CA ILE A 189 -13.27 17.20 0.34
C ILE A 189 -13.22 18.69 -0.02
N SER A 190 -13.34 19.61 0.94
CA SER A 190 -13.25 21.05 0.67
C SER A 190 -11.88 21.47 0.14
N VAL A 191 -10.80 20.87 0.67
CA VAL A 191 -9.42 21.23 0.33
C VAL A 191 -8.92 20.60 -0.99
N ILE A 192 -9.60 19.57 -1.52
CA ILE A 192 -9.14 18.83 -2.71
C ILE A 192 -8.91 19.71 -3.96
N HIS A 193 -9.65 20.82 -4.08
CA HIS A 193 -9.53 21.75 -5.21
C HIS A 193 -8.26 22.61 -5.18
N LYS A 194 -7.53 22.63 -4.06
CA LYS A 194 -6.29 23.39 -3.90
C LYS A 194 -5.04 22.57 -4.18
N ILE A 195 -5.18 21.39 -4.77
CA ILE A 195 -4.05 20.53 -5.12
C ILE A 195 -3.45 21.05 -6.44
N ASP A 196 -2.21 21.54 -6.36
CA ASP A 196 -1.47 21.95 -7.54
C ASP A 196 -1.17 20.75 -8.44
N VAL A 197 -1.51 20.87 -9.73
CA VAL A 197 -1.30 19.81 -10.73
C VAL A 197 0.04 20.03 -11.41
N GLY A 198 0.96 19.09 -11.20
CA GLY A 198 2.26 19.08 -11.85
C GLY A 198 3.36 18.67 -10.88
N LEU A 199 4.50 18.29 -11.44
CA LEU A 199 5.72 18.08 -10.68
C LEU A 199 6.68 19.20 -11.03
N GLU A 200 7.01 20.07 -10.07
CA GLU A 200 8.08 21.04 -10.31
C GLU A 200 9.40 20.29 -10.46
N GLN A 201 10.13 20.60 -11.52
CA GLN A 201 11.38 19.93 -11.86
C GLN A 201 12.43 20.03 -10.75
N LYS A 202 12.38 21.09 -9.93
CA LYS A 202 13.27 21.29 -8.78
C LYS A 202 13.21 20.13 -7.78
N TYR A 203 12.04 19.53 -7.55
CA TYR A 203 11.90 18.42 -6.57
C TYR A 203 12.53 17.10 -7.03
N SER A 204 12.82 16.96 -8.33
CA SER A 204 13.50 15.76 -8.86
C SER A 204 15.02 15.80 -8.69
N MET A 205 15.57 16.93 -8.24
CA MET A 205 17.01 17.11 -8.06
C MET A 205 17.38 17.01 -6.57
N PRO A 206 18.54 16.43 -6.23
CA PRO A 206 19.06 16.50 -4.87
C PRO A 206 19.25 17.95 -4.41
N SER A 207 19.06 18.21 -3.11
CA SER A 207 19.11 19.56 -2.52
C SER A 207 20.45 20.29 -2.70
N ASP A 208 21.55 19.55 -2.89
CA ASP A 208 22.90 20.10 -3.11
C ASP A 208 23.31 20.14 -4.60
N SER A 209 22.38 19.85 -5.51
CA SER A 209 22.69 19.81 -6.94
C SER A 209 22.88 21.21 -7.52
N TYR A 210 23.95 21.41 -8.31
CA TYR A 210 24.17 22.64 -9.08
C TYR A 210 23.02 22.95 -10.04
N VAL A 211 22.26 21.93 -10.45
CA VAL A 211 21.11 22.04 -11.35
C VAL A 211 20.00 22.91 -10.75
N LEU A 212 19.86 22.92 -9.42
CA LEU A 212 18.92 23.81 -8.74
C LEU A 212 19.28 25.28 -8.97
N LYS A 213 20.56 25.63 -8.80
CA LYS A 213 21.07 26.98 -9.09
C LYS A 213 20.90 27.36 -10.56
N PHE A 214 21.05 26.39 -11.47
CA PHE A 214 20.79 26.59 -12.89
C PHE A 214 19.32 26.91 -13.17
N PHE A 215 18.37 26.14 -12.62
CA PHE A 215 16.94 26.41 -12.79
C PHE A 215 16.53 27.75 -12.19
N ASP A 216 17.08 28.12 -11.03
CA ASP A 216 16.82 29.43 -10.43
C ASP A 216 17.39 30.56 -11.30
N ALA A 217 18.59 30.40 -11.85
CA ALA A 217 19.15 31.37 -12.78
C ALA A 217 18.35 31.46 -14.08
N GLN A 218 17.84 30.33 -14.58
CA GLN A 218 17.01 30.27 -15.78
C GLN A 218 15.69 31.02 -15.59
N ILE A 219 14.97 30.74 -14.50
CA ILE A 219 13.69 31.41 -14.19
C ILE A 219 13.90 32.92 -13.97
N ASN A 220 14.97 33.32 -13.27
CA ASN A 220 15.17 34.72 -12.89
C ASN A 220 15.84 35.57 -13.98
N LYS A 221 16.67 34.99 -14.85
CA LYS A 221 17.47 35.75 -15.83
C LYS A 221 17.04 35.53 -17.28
N LEU A 222 16.41 34.41 -17.62
CA LEU A 222 16.04 34.12 -19.00
C LEU A 222 14.75 34.85 -19.37
N LYS A 223 14.82 35.68 -20.42
CA LYS A 223 13.68 36.47 -20.91
C LYS A 223 12.84 35.74 -21.99
N VAL A 224 13.31 34.58 -22.44
CA VAL A 224 12.70 33.81 -23.53
C VAL A 224 12.48 32.37 -23.10
N GLY A 225 11.38 31.77 -23.55
CA GLY A 225 11.06 30.37 -23.32
C GLY A 225 11.77 29.41 -24.28
N PRO A 226 11.48 28.11 -24.19
CA PRO A 226 11.94 27.13 -25.18
C PRO A 226 11.37 27.44 -26.58
N PRO A 227 12.12 27.16 -27.67
CA PRO A 227 11.64 27.37 -29.02
C PRO A 227 10.51 26.39 -29.37
N VAL A 228 9.50 26.88 -30.09
CA VAL A 228 8.37 26.09 -30.59
C VAL A 228 8.47 26.02 -32.11
N TYR A 229 8.28 24.82 -32.67
CA TYR A 229 8.33 24.60 -34.11
C TYR A 229 6.95 24.24 -34.63
N PHE A 230 6.44 25.03 -35.58
CA PHE A 230 5.18 24.78 -36.26
C PHE A 230 5.45 23.96 -37.53
N VAL A 231 5.16 22.67 -37.49
CA VAL A 231 5.47 21.73 -38.58
C VAL A 231 4.25 21.56 -39.48
N ILE A 232 4.39 21.92 -40.76
CA ILE A 232 3.35 21.73 -41.78
C ILE A 232 3.53 20.34 -42.41
N LYS A 233 2.49 19.49 -42.33
CA LYS A 233 2.50 18.17 -42.96
C LYS A 233 2.18 18.31 -44.46
N SER A 234 2.94 17.59 -45.29
CA SER A 234 2.91 17.69 -46.76
C SER A 234 1.71 16.94 -47.39
N ASP A 235 0.51 17.15 -46.87
CA ASP A 235 -0.69 16.43 -47.34
C ASP A 235 -1.29 17.15 -48.58
N THR A 236 -0.92 18.41 -48.79
CA THR A 236 -1.27 19.21 -49.97
C THR A 236 0.01 19.87 -50.50
N GLY A 237 0.31 19.70 -51.80
CA GLY A 237 1.55 20.23 -52.37
C GLY A 237 1.64 21.76 -52.27
N PHE A 238 2.85 22.28 -52.00
CA PHE A 238 3.15 23.72 -51.94
C PHE A 238 3.23 24.40 -53.32
N ASN A 239 2.88 23.68 -54.37
CA ASN A 239 3.07 24.12 -55.76
C ASN A 239 1.99 25.11 -56.21
N TYR A 240 0.82 25.12 -55.56
CA TYR A 240 -0.27 26.02 -55.87
C TYR A 240 -0.13 27.36 -55.14
N SER A 241 -0.31 28.46 -55.86
CA SER A 241 -0.31 29.82 -55.31
C SER A 241 -1.34 30.00 -54.19
N ALA A 242 -2.47 29.29 -54.26
CA ALA A 242 -3.48 29.26 -53.20
C ALA A 242 -2.93 28.68 -51.88
N ASN A 243 -2.11 27.64 -51.94
CA ASN A 243 -1.50 27.02 -50.75
C ASN A 243 -0.32 27.86 -50.23
N GLN A 244 0.44 28.50 -51.12
CA GLN A 244 1.52 29.43 -50.72
C GLN A 244 0.94 30.66 -50.00
N ASN A 245 -0.20 31.17 -50.46
CA ASN A 245 -0.92 32.31 -49.86
C ASN A 245 -1.33 32.06 -48.40
N LEU A 246 -1.55 30.80 -48.02
CA LEU A 246 -1.90 30.40 -46.65
C LEU A 246 -0.68 30.32 -45.72
N ILE A 247 0.55 30.37 -46.24
CA ILE A 247 1.78 30.21 -45.45
C ILE A 247 2.56 31.53 -45.39
N CYS A 248 2.67 32.24 -46.51
CA CYS A 248 3.56 33.40 -46.64
C CYS A 248 3.10 34.63 -45.83
N SER A 249 4.04 35.53 -45.50
CA SER A 249 3.79 36.80 -44.79
C SER A 249 4.06 38.06 -45.61
N GLN A 250 4.38 37.91 -46.90
CA GLN A 250 4.75 39.02 -47.79
C GLN A 250 3.51 39.82 -48.25
N SER A 251 3.72 41.01 -48.79
CA SER A 251 2.68 41.79 -49.48
C SER A 251 2.03 40.96 -50.61
N GLY A 252 0.73 40.71 -50.49
CA GLY A 252 -0.04 39.84 -51.40
C GLY A 252 -0.49 38.53 -50.76
N CYS A 253 0.02 38.21 -49.57
CA CYS A 253 -0.40 37.05 -48.79
C CYS A 253 -1.65 37.33 -47.94
N SER A 254 -2.38 36.27 -47.57
CA SER A 254 -3.58 36.36 -46.75
C SER A 254 -3.23 36.89 -45.36
N SER A 255 -4.09 37.77 -44.83
CA SER A 255 -3.97 38.23 -43.44
C SER A 255 -4.13 37.10 -42.42
N TYR A 256 -4.71 35.98 -42.85
CA TYR A 256 -4.87 34.74 -42.06
C TYR A 256 -3.88 33.64 -42.46
N SER A 257 -2.75 34.00 -43.07
CA SER A 257 -1.68 33.03 -43.28
C SER A 257 -1.08 32.58 -41.95
N ILE A 258 -0.51 31.38 -41.91
CA ILE A 258 0.06 30.79 -40.69
C ILE A 258 1.07 31.73 -40.04
N VAL A 259 1.97 32.31 -40.83
CA VAL A 259 3.03 33.18 -40.32
C VAL A 259 2.45 34.51 -39.81
N ASN A 260 1.46 35.08 -40.49
CA ASN A 260 0.77 36.29 -40.03
C ASN A 260 -0.05 36.03 -38.75
N MET A 261 -0.68 34.87 -38.64
CA MET A 261 -1.43 34.47 -37.45
C MET A 261 -0.49 34.27 -36.25
N LEU A 262 0.68 33.66 -36.46
CA LEU A 262 1.70 33.52 -35.42
C LEU A 262 2.31 34.87 -35.02
N ALA A 263 2.53 35.77 -35.97
CA ALA A 263 2.96 37.14 -35.67
C ALA A 263 1.91 37.92 -34.86
N GLN A 264 0.62 37.77 -35.20
CA GLN A 264 -0.48 38.36 -34.42
C GLN A 264 -0.59 37.73 -33.03
N ALA A 265 -0.38 36.42 -32.89
CA ALA A 265 -0.36 35.73 -31.61
C ALA A 265 0.81 36.18 -30.73
N ALA A 266 2.00 36.40 -31.32
CA ALA A 266 3.17 36.91 -30.61
C ALA A 266 2.97 38.33 -30.07
N ASN A 267 2.13 39.14 -30.72
CA ASN A 267 1.77 40.47 -30.23
C ASN A 267 0.86 40.43 -28.97
N LYS A 268 0.28 39.27 -28.66
CA LYS A 268 -0.52 39.01 -27.44
C LYS A 268 0.13 37.93 -26.56
N SER A 269 1.35 38.19 -26.14
CA SER A 269 2.19 37.24 -25.37
C SER A 269 1.55 36.74 -24.07
N ASP A 270 0.72 37.56 -23.42
CA ASP A 270 0.11 37.21 -22.12
C ASP A 270 -0.93 36.09 -22.21
N ILE A 271 -1.48 35.84 -23.41
CA ILE A 271 -2.50 34.81 -23.65
C ILE A 271 -1.91 33.64 -24.44
N SER A 272 -1.11 33.93 -25.46
CA SER A 272 -0.58 32.93 -26.38
C SER A 272 0.74 32.30 -25.91
N TYR A 273 1.41 32.89 -24.92
CA TYR A 273 2.75 32.52 -24.45
C TYR A 273 3.83 32.57 -25.55
N LEU A 274 3.56 33.25 -26.67
CA LEU A 274 4.51 33.48 -27.75
C LEU A 274 5.10 34.89 -27.65
N VAL A 275 6.43 35.01 -27.66
CA VAL A 275 7.15 36.28 -27.50
C VAL A 275 7.68 36.83 -28.83
N SER A 276 7.98 35.96 -29.79
CA SER A 276 8.52 36.35 -31.10
C SER A 276 7.66 35.77 -32.22
N GLY A 277 7.53 36.52 -33.32
CA GLY A 277 6.94 36.02 -34.56
C GLY A 277 7.75 34.86 -35.13
N ALA A 278 7.09 33.99 -35.90
CA ALA A 278 7.75 32.89 -36.59
C ALA A 278 8.60 33.42 -37.75
N ALA A 279 9.81 32.87 -37.91
CA ALA A 279 10.62 33.09 -39.10
C ALA A 279 10.06 32.26 -40.28
N ASN A 280 10.06 32.85 -41.47
CA ASN A 280 9.76 32.16 -42.74
C ASN A 280 10.91 31.26 -43.17
#